data_AF-A0A1B8DL74-F1
#
_entry.id   AF-A0A1B8DL74-F1
#
_cell.length_a   1.000
_cell.length_b   1.000
_cell.length_c   1.000
_cell.angle_alpha   90.00
_cell.angle_beta   90.00
_cell.angle_gamma   90.00
#
_symmetry.space_group_name_H-M   'P 1'
#
loop_
_entity.id
_entity.type
_entity.pdbx_description
1 polymer ?
#
loop_
_entity_poly.entity_id
_entity_poly.type
_entity_poly.pdbx_seq_one_letter_code
_entity_poly.pdbx_strand_id
1 'polypeptide(L)'
;MGGLENLITSSVPATPLLEEEGEEEGDVSLKLKHAVRQFYLALICHTVGSVPFRSPVLSFWAMLSRKRPRGGKSTAVNLARGLGSGADAAAVAAAGTGDRRLTTVDLGPGGRAGQWEEPGNFNSHLSALTWTAQLLIFDYACFCNQDDEDQIPAFLATICKEFFQQLAETPFGHILQWRLYLFKVGKAAITTHQARWSLDGQTVEYRGMELQMSHVSQLVVSEYQQVHALLYEELMFRAEDLVPMQAWRLKDDLDMEEFGGSWLSHPRNAELVEGADRALLWRIQGSAELRA
;
A
#
# COMPACT_ATOMS: atom_id res chain seq x y z
N MET A 1 25.63 -7.77 -34.57
CA MET A 1 24.20 -8.07 -34.30
C MET A 1 23.97 -9.55 -34.61
N GLY A 2 24.19 -10.45 -33.65
CA GLY A 2 24.08 -11.89 -33.91
C GLY A 2 24.25 -12.77 -32.67
N GLY A 3 23.93 -12.24 -31.48
CA GLY A 3 24.17 -12.94 -30.20
C GLY A 3 22.94 -13.03 -29.29
N LEU A 4 21.80 -12.44 -29.67
CA LEU A 4 20.55 -12.49 -28.90
C LEU A 4 19.63 -13.65 -29.31
N GLU A 5 19.72 -14.13 -30.56
CA GLU A 5 18.95 -15.28 -31.04
C GLU A 5 19.49 -16.61 -30.49
N ASN A 6 20.81 -16.71 -30.22
CA ASN A 6 21.43 -17.95 -29.76
C ASN A 6 21.28 -18.24 -28.26
N LEU A 7 20.94 -17.25 -27.42
CA LEU A 7 20.70 -17.49 -25.99
C LEU A 7 19.24 -17.80 -25.68
N ILE A 8 18.29 -17.33 -26.49
CA ILE A 8 16.88 -17.71 -26.38
C ILE A 8 16.66 -19.11 -26.97
N THR A 9 17.51 -19.56 -27.90
CA THR A 9 17.39 -20.88 -28.56
C THR A 9 18.18 -22.01 -27.89
N SER A 10 19.11 -21.75 -26.96
CA SER A 10 19.92 -22.83 -26.36
C SER A 10 19.35 -23.42 -25.06
N SER A 11 18.33 -22.81 -24.44
CA SER A 11 17.67 -23.34 -23.24
C SER A 11 16.15 -23.48 -23.36
N VAL A 12 15.57 -23.05 -24.48
CA VAL A 12 14.18 -23.35 -24.86
C VAL A 12 14.22 -24.49 -25.89
N PRO A 13 13.52 -25.62 -25.70
CA PRO A 13 13.53 -26.71 -26.66
C PRO A 13 13.10 -26.20 -28.04
N ALA A 14 13.84 -26.61 -29.06
CA ALA A 14 13.61 -26.24 -30.45
C ALA A 14 12.15 -26.51 -30.84
N THR A 15 11.47 -25.47 -31.30
CA THR A 15 10.09 -25.53 -31.78
C THR A 15 10.02 -26.44 -33.02
N PRO A 16 9.06 -27.38 -33.13
CA PRO A 16 8.85 -28.10 -34.37
C PRO A 16 8.39 -27.09 -35.43
N LEU A 17 9.09 -27.05 -36.56
CA LEU A 17 8.67 -26.32 -37.76
C LEU A 17 7.37 -26.95 -38.27
N LEU A 18 6.24 -26.30 -38.02
CA LEU A 18 4.98 -26.64 -38.70
C LEU A 18 5.02 -26.05 -40.10
N GLU A 19 5.00 -26.95 -41.08
CA GLU A 19 4.92 -26.67 -42.51
C GLU A 19 3.66 -25.84 -42.82
N GLU A 20 3.82 -24.88 -43.75
CA GLU A 20 2.80 -23.92 -44.16
C GLU A 20 1.65 -24.59 -44.92
N GLU A 21 0.49 -24.84 -44.30
CA GLU A 21 -0.77 -25.01 -45.04
C GLU A 21 -1.98 -24.45 -44.26
N GLY A 22 -2.67 -23.44 -44.84
CA GLY A 22 -4.07 -23.06 -44.56
C GLY A 22 -4.34 -22.21 -43.31
N GLU A 23 -4.38 -20.88 -43.46
CA GLU A 23 -4.75 -19.95 -42.36
C GLU A 23 -6.26 -19.97 -42.07
N GLU A 24 -6.71 -20.79 -41.11
CA GLU A 24 -7.99 -20.62 -40.43
C GLU A 24 -7.88 -19.55 -39.33
N GLU A 25 -8.94 -18.77 -39.10
CA GLU A 25 -9.00 -17.67 -38.12
C GLU A 25 -8.61 -18.11 -36.67
N GLY A 26 -8.77 -19.39 -36.35
CA GLY A 26 -8.33 -20.00 -35.08
C GLY A 26 -6.80 -20.07 -34.93
N ASP A 27 -6.07 -20.26 -36.02
CA ASP A 27 -4.60 -20.36 -36.05
C ASP A 27 -3.96 -18.98 -35.82
N VAL A 28 -4.52 -17.92 -36.41
CA VAL A 28 -4.04 -16.54 -36.23
C VAL A 28 -4.17 -16.08 -34.76
N SER A 29 -5.28 -16.43 -34.09
CA SER A 29 -5.49 -16.10 -32.69
C SER A 29 -4.51 -16.81 -31.74
N LEU A 30 -4.19 -18.07 -32.03
CA LEU A 30 -3.20 -18.84 -31.26
C LEU A 30 -1.78 -18.29 -31.47
N LYS A 31 -1.40 -18.00 -32.71
CA LYS A 31 -0.13 -17.36 -33.06
C LYS A 31 0.04 -16.02 -32.35
N LEU A 32 -1.02 -15.20 -32.32
CA LEU A 32 -1.00 -13.92 -31.60
C LEU A 32 -0.79 -14.10 -30.09
N LYS A 33 -1.53 -15.01 -29.45
CA LYS A 33 -1.36 -15.30 -28.02
C LYS A 33 0.07 -15.77 -27.71
N HIS A 34 0.64 -16.62 -28.56
CA HIS A 34 2.01 -17.09 -28.42
C HIS A 34 3.02 -15.94 -28.55
N ALA A 35 2.89 -15.09 -29.57
CA ALA A 35 3.75 -13.94 -29.78
C ALA A 35 3.68 -12.94 -28.61
N VAL A 36 2.50 -12.70 -28.06
CA VAL A 36 2.30 -11.84 -26.88
C VAL A 36 3.02 -12.40 -25.66
N ARG A 37 2.94 -13.71 -25.41
CA ARG A 37 3.67 -14.36 -24.32
C ARG A 37 5.19 -14.23 -24.49
N GLN A 38 5.70 -14.55 -25.68
CA GLN A 38 7.12 -14.41 -25.98
C GLN A 38 7.60 -12.97 -25.78
N PHE A 39 6.81 -11.99 -26.22
CA PHE A 39 7.12 -10.58 -26.02
C PHE A 39 7.24 -10.22 -24.54
N TYR A 40 6.27 -10.62 -23.71
CA TYR A 40 6.35 -10.38 -22.26
C TYR A 40 7.54 -11.09 -21.62
N LEU A 41 7.82 -12.33 -21.99
CA LEU A 41 8.98 -13.07 -21.49
C LEU A 41 10.29 -12.41 -21.90
N ALA A 42 10.41 -11.87 -23.12
CA ALA A 42 11.59 -11.11 -23.54
C ALA A 42 11.78 -9.82 -22.73
N LEU A 43 10.69 -9.15 -22.35
CA LEU A 43 10.76 -7.97 -21.47
C LEU A 43 11.22 -8.31 -20.05
N ILE A 44 10.89 -9.50 -19.56
CA ILE A 44 11.20 -9.96 -18.20
C ILE A 44 12.60 -10.61 -18.14
N CYS A 45 12.87 -11.51 -19.08
CA CYS A 45 14.03 -12.41 -19.13
C CYS A 45 15.06 -11.92 -20.15
N HIS A 46 15.71 -10.79 -19.86
CA HIS A 46 16.89 -10.35 -20.58
C HIS A 46 17.96 -9.82 -19.63
N THR A 47 19.20 -9.81 -20.10
CA THR A 47 20.33 -9.22 -19.37
C THR A 47 20.50 -7.76 -19.76
N VAL A 48 20.74 -6.90 -18.77
CA VAL A 48 21.00 -5.47 -18.96
C VAL A 48 22.44 -5.09 -18.60
N GLY A 49 23.14 -5.97 -17.88
CA GLY A 49 24.50 -5.73 -17.42
C GLY A 49 24.59 -4.48 -16.53
N SER A 50 25.70 -3.75 -16.67
CA SER A 50 25.95 -2.49 -15.95
C SER A 50 25.15 -1.29 -16.45
N VAL A 51 24.24 -1.47 -17.42
CA VAL A 51 23.43 -0.38 -18.01
C VAL A 51 21.93 -0.65 -17.80
N PRO A 52 21.44 -0.61 -16.54
CA PRO A 52 20.08 -1.03 -16.18
C PRO A 52 18.99 -0.33 -16.99
N PHE A 53 19.17 0.96 -17.30
CA PHE A 53 18.20 1.76 -18.06
C PHE A 53 18.21 1.50 -19.57
N ARG A 54 18.92 0.47 -20.06
CA ARG A 54 18.64 -0.10 -21.38
C ARG A 54 17.36 -0.93 -21.39
N SER A 55 16.95 -1.45 -20.24
CA SER A 55 15.66 -2.13 -20.14
C SER A 55 14.53 -1.11 -20.28
N PRO A 56 13.57 -1.35 -21.19
CA PRO A 56 12.37 -0.53 -21.28
C PRO A 56 11.54 -0.62 -19.99
N VAL A 57 11.55 -1.78 -19.33
CA VAL A 57 10.86 -2.00 -18.05
C VAL A 57 11.47 -1.11 -16.97
N LEU A 58 12.79 -1.21 -16.74
CA LEU A 58 13.45 -0.43 -15.70
C LEU A 58 13.33 1.08 -15.94
N SER A 59 13.48 1.51 -17.20
CA SER A 59 13.35 2.93 -17.57
C SER A 59 11.94 3.46 -17.33
N PHE A 60 10.92 2.72 -17.76
CA PHE A 60 9.53 3.11 -17.56
C PHE A 60 9.17 3.22 -16.08
N TRP A 61 9.56 2.24 -15.27
CA TRP A 61 9.27 2.24 -13.85
C TRP A 61 10.11 3.26 -13.06
N ALA A 62 11.33 3.55 -13.49
CA ALA A 62 12.10 4.65 -12.94
C ALA A 62 11.41 6.01 -13.18
N MET A 63 10.78 6.22 -14.34
CA MET A 63 9.97 7.43 -14.57
C MET A 63 8.74 7.50 -13.65
N LEU A 64 8.13 6.37 -13.31
CA LEU A 64 7.00 6.29 -12.38
C LEU A 64 7.36 6.56 -10.91
N SER A 65 8.65 6.62 -10.56
CA SER A 65 9.09 7.07 -9.22
C SER A 65 8.88 8.57 -8.98
N ARG A 66 8.41 9.32 -9.99
CA ARG A 66 8.16 10.75 -9.93
C ARG A 66 6.66 11.03 -9.76
N LYS A 67 6.30 11.79 -8.73
CA LYS A 67 4.95 12.34 -8.56
C LYS A 67 4.66 13.30 -9.72
N ARG A 68 3.52 13.09 -10.38
CA ARG A 68 3.02 14.04 -11.37
C ARG A 68 2.65 15.36 -10.68
N PRO A 69 2.96 16.53 -11.27
CA PRO A 69 2.45 17.80 -10.77
C PRO A 69 0.93 17.73 -10.68
N ARG A 70 0.36 18.03 -9.51
CA ARG A 70 -1.10 18.19 -9.37
C ARG A 70 -1.51 19.42 -10.19
N GLY A 71 -1.90 19.20 -11.44
CA GLY A 71 -2.27 20.25 -12.39
C GLY A 71 -2.41 19.69 -13.80
N GLY A 72 -3.50 18.96 -14.04
CA GLY A 72 -3.84 18.43 -15.35
C GLY A 72 -4.68 17.17 -15.22
N LYS A 73 -5.98 17.28 -15.48
CA LYS A 73 -6.86 16.12 -15.64
C LYS A 73 -6.35 15.34 -16.86
N SER A 74 -5.55 14.31 -16.64
CA SER A 74 -5.22 13.33 -17.68
C SER A 74 -6.30 12.27 -17.66
N THR A 75 -7.27 12.38 -18.56
CA THR A 75 -8.21 11.33 -18.96
C THR A 75 -7.43 10.21 -19.67
N ALA A 76 -6.67 9.43 -18.92
CA ALA A 76 -6.09 8.16 -19.34
C ALA A 76 -5.44 7.53 -18.10
N VAL A 77 -6.20 6.68 -17.42
CA VAL A 77 -5.87 5.53 -16.54
C VAL A 77 -7.02 5.42 -15.54
N ASN A 78 -8.16 4.97 -16.05
CA ASN A 78 -9.28 4.46 -15.26
C ASN A 78 -9.66 3.08 -15.81
N LEU A 79 -8.67 2.20 -16.02
CA LEU A 79 -8.91 0.81 -16.43
C LEU A 79 -8.51 -0.22 -15.38
N ALA A 80 -8.17 0.19 -14.15
CA ALA A 80 -7.77 -0.74 -13.10
C ALA A 80 -8.34 -0.39 -11.71
N ARG A 81 -9.47 0.33 -11.66
CA ARG A 81 -10.11 0.67 -10.36
C ARG A 81 -11.64 0.66 -10.42
N GLY A 82 -12.20 -0.24 -11.20
CA GLY A 82 -13.63 -0.50 -11.25
C GLY A 82 -13.93 -1.91 -10.78
N LEU A 83 -13.99 -2.11 -9.45
CA LEU A 83 -14.75 -3.15 -8.76
C LEU A 83 -14.75 -2.77 -7.26
N GLY A 84 -15.92 -2.35 -6.75
CA GLY A 84 -16.17 -2.27 -5.29
C GLY A 84 -16.62 -0.91 -4.75
N SER A 85 -17.95 -0.79 -4.64
CA SER A 85 -18.73 -0.05 -3.63
C SER A 85 -18.57 1.46 -3.50
N GLY A 86 -19.65 2.17 -3.84
CA GLY A 86 -19.87 3.54 -3.40
C GLY A 86 -20.28 3.61 -1.93
N ALA A 87 -19.85 4.69 -1.28
CA ALA A 87 -20.62 5.52 -0.36
C ALA A 87 -19.74 6.72 0.07
N ASP A 88 -20.29 7.91 -0.11
CA ASP A 88 -20.04 9.16 0.62
C ASP A 88 -18.67 9.85 0.53
N ALA A 89 -18.53 10.67 -0.51
CA ALA A 89 -17.56 11.75 -0.58
C ALA A 89 -18.26 13.11 -0.35
N ALA A 90 -18.46 13.47 0.91
CA ALA A 90 -18.71 14.84 1.36
C ALA A 90 -18.20 15.00 2.81
N ALA A 91 -17.51 16.12 3.07
CA ALA A 91 -16.69 16.41 4.27
C ALA A 91 -15.38 15.61 4.30
N VAL A 92 -14.18 16.19 4.20
CA VAL A 92 -13.67 17.28 5.02
C VAL A 92 -12.78 18.18 4.15
N ALA A 93 -13.32 19.32 3.75
CA ALA A 93 -12.57 20.47 3.29
C ALA A 93 -12.53 21.47 4.44
N ALA A 94 -11.56 21.32 5.35
CA ALA A 94 -11.07 22.37 6.26
C ALA A 94 -10.11 21.76 7.28
N ALA A 95 -8.80 21.82 7.04
CA ALA A 95 -7.79 21.89 8.09
C ALA A 95 -6.41 22.17 7.49
N GLY A 96 -5.89 23.36 7.79
CA GLY A 96 -4.44 23.60 7.91
C GLY A 96 -3.65 23.68 6.62
N THR A 97 -3.56 24.88 6.06
CA THR A 97 -2.36 25.41 5.41
C THR A 97 -1.17 25.35 6.38
N GLY A 98 -0.56 24.17 6.51
CA GLY A 98 0.68 23.93 7.22
C GLY A 98 1.83 23.76 6.22
N ASP A 99 2.92 24.45 6.52
CA ASP A 99 4.10 24.72 5.69
C ASP A 99 4.60 23.54 4.83
N ARG A 100 4.61 23.75 3.51
CA ARG A 100 4.90 22.77 2.47
C ARG A 100 6.31 22.96 1.92
N ARG A 101 7.29 23.12 2.81
CA ARG A 101 8.66 23.56 2.45
C ARG A 101 9.78 22.57 2.71
N LEU A 102 9.48 21.29 2.90
CA LEU A 102 10.51 20.24 2.89
C LEU A 102 10.21 19.22 1.80
N THR A 103 10.83 19.42 0.63
CA THR A 103 11.33 18.42 -0.35
C THR A 103 11.58 19.02 -1.74
N THR A 104 11.32 20.31 -1.98
CA THR A 104 11.73 20.98 -3.22
C THR A 104 13.21 21.37 -3.14
N VAL A 105 14.07 20.61 -3.82
CA VAL A 105 15.39 21.11 -4.21
C VAL A 105 15.14 22.24 -5.21
N ASP A 106 15.40 23.47 -4.80
CA ASP A 106 15.13 24.67 -5.59
C ASP A 106 16.20 24.81 -6.68
N LEU A 107 15.95 24.18 -7.84
CA LEU A 107 16.83 24.25 -9.01
C LEU A 107 16.37 25.38 -9.94
N GLY A 108 16.56 26.62 -9.49
CA GLY A 108 16.51 27.82 -10.34
C GLY A 108 15.17 28.14 -11.02
N PRO A 109 15.08 29.30 -11.70
CA PRO A 109 13.83 29.78 -12.29
C PRO A 109 13.58 29.08 -13.62
N GLY A 110 12.88 27.94 -13.58
CA GLY A 110 12.37 27.29 -14.80
C GLY A 110 11.97 25.82 -14.68
N GLY A 111 12.38 25.11 -13.62
CA GLY A 111 12.06 23.70 -13.46
C GLY A 111 11.52 23.40 -12.08
N ARG A 112 10.18 23.32 -11.93
CA ARG A 112 9.63 22.58 -10.79
C ARG A 112 10.05 21.12 -10.96
N ALA A 113 11.14 20.71 -10.32
CA ALA A 113 11.48 19.31 -10.19
C ALA A 113 10.27 18.61 -9.55
N GLY A 114 9.61 17.73 -10.31
CA GLY A 114 8.55 16.88 -9.79
C GLY A 114 8.97 16.24 -8.46
N GLN A 115 8.02 16.11 -7.54
CA GLN A 115 8.29 15.51 -6.23
C GLN A 115 8.59 14.02 -6.43
N TRP A 116 9.48 13.42 -5.63
CA TRP A 116 9.69 11.97 -5.66
C TRP A 116 8.56 11.24 -4.93
N GLU A 117 8.25 10.04 -5.37
CA GLU A 117 7.36 9.14 -4.63
C GLU A 117 7.98 8.75 -3.29
N GLU A 118 7.13 8.54 -2.29
CA GLU A 118 7.58 8.02 -1.01
C GLU A 118 8.13 6.59 -1.20
N PRO A 119 9.18 6.18 -0.48
CA PRO A 119 9.77 4.85 -0.64
C PRO A 119 8.75 3.72 -0.52
N GLY A 120 7.79 3.84 0.40
CA GLY A 120 6.70 2.88 0.58
C GLY A 120 5.79 2.77 -0.65
N ASN A 121 5.36 3.91 -1.21
CA ASN A 121 4.48 3.95 -2.38
C ASN A 121 5.15 3.35 -3.61
N PHE A 122 6.41 3.73 -3.86
CA PHE A 122 7.15 3.20 -4.99
C PHE A 122 7.46 1.71 -4.82
N ASN A 123 7.77 1.25 -3.61
CA ASN A 123 7.94 -0.18 -3.33
C ASN A 123 6.66 -1.00 -3.60
N SER A 124 5.48 -0.45 -3.30
CA SER A 124 4.20 -1.09 -3.64
C SER A 124 4.03 -1.26 -5.15
N HIS A 125 4.41 -0.26 -5.95
CA HIS A 125 4.40 -0.35 -7.41
C HIS A 125 5.35 -1.43 -7.94
N LEU A 126 6.59 -1.47 -7.44
CA LEU A 126 7.56 -2.50 -7.81
C LEU A 126 7.10 -3.91 -7.38
N SER A 127 6.40 -4.01 -6.26
CA SER A 127 5.82 -5.28 -5.80
C SER A 127 4.71 -5.77 -6.72
N ALA A 128 3.80 -4.88 -7.15
CA ALA A 128 2.76 -5.24 -8.13
C ALA A 128 3.37 -5.73 -9.44
N LEU A 129 4.41 -5.04 -9.94
CA LEU A 129 5.14 -5.46 -11.14
C LEU A 129 5.82 -6.83 -10.96
N THR A 130 6.42 -7.08 -9.79
CA THR A 130 7.03 -8.38 -9.45
C THR A 130 5.99 -9.50 -9.56
N TRP A 131 4.81 -9.30 -8.97
CA TRP A 131 3.70 -10.26 -9.05
C TRP A 131 3.21 -10.48 -10.48
N THR A 132 3.03 -9.41 -11.26
CA THR A 132 2.63 -9.53 -12.67
C THR A 132 3.62 -10.36 -13.48
N ALA A 133 4.92 -10.13 -13.28
CA ALA A 133 5.94 -10.91 -13.98
C ALA A 133 5.98 -12.38 -13.54
N GLN A 134 5.81 -12.65 -12.24
CA GLN A 134 5.69 -14.03 -11.75
C GLN A 134 4.51 -14.76 -12.39
N LEU A 135 3.35 -14.11 -12.51
CA LEU A 135 2.18 -14.69 -13.17
C LEU A 135 2.41 -14.93 -14.67
N LEU A 136 3.07 -14.00 -15.37
CA LEU A 136 3.39 -14.16 -16.79
C LEU A 136 4.41 -15.28 -17.03
N ILE A 137 5.43 -15.40 -16.18
CA ILE A 137 6.38 -16.52 -16.22
C ILE A 137 5.65 -17.84 -15.96
N PHE A 138 4.76 -17.88 -14.98
CA PHE A 138 3.97 -19.07 -14.65
C PHE A 138 3.04 -19.48 -15.80
N ASP A 139 2.27 -18.55 -16.37
CA ASP A 139 1.43 -18.80 -17.55
C ASP A 139 2.26 -19.34 -18.72
N TYR A 140 3.43 -18.77 -18.96
CA TYR A 140 4.33 -19.27 -20.00
C TYR A 140 4.88 -20.66 -19.70
N ALA A 141 5.24 -20.95 -18.45
CA ALA A 141 5.70 -22.28 -18.03
C ALA A 141 4.61 -23.34 -18.24
N CYS A 142 3.38 -23.04 -17.85
CA CYS A 142 2.21 -23.90 -18.10
C CYS A 142 1.98 -24.09 -19.60
N PHE A 143 2.10 -23.04 -20.41
CA PHE A 143 1.94 -23.14 -21.86
C PHE A 143 3.01 -24.01 -22.51
N CYS A 144 4.28 -23.85 -22.15
CA CYS A 144 5.39 -24.62 -22.74
C CYS A 144 5.42 -26.09 -22.31
N ASN A 145 4.94 -26.39 -21.10
CA ASN A 145 4.98 -27.74 -20.53
C ASN A 145 3.57 -28.30 -20.33
N GLN A 146 2.60 -27.88 -21.14
CA GLN A 146 1.21 -28.33 -21.05
C GLN A 146 1.07 -29.85 -21.30
N ASP A 147 2.03 -30.45 -22.00
CA ASP A 147 2.06 -31.89 -22.31
C ASP A 147 2.81 -32.71 -21.24
N ASP A 148 3.56 -32.06 -20.34
CA ASP A 148 4.30 -32.68 -19.23
C ASP A 148 4.39 -31.70 -18.04
N GLU A 149 3.30 -31.62 -17.27
CA GLU A 149 3.16 -30.66 -16.17
C GLU A 149 4.22 -30.84 -15.07
N ASP A 150 4.80 -32.03 -14.93
CA ASP A 150 5.86 -32.33 -13.96
C ASP A 150 7.15 -31.52 -14.23
N GLN A 151 7.32 -30.98 -15.45
CA GLN A 151 8.44 -30.11 -15.80
C GLN A 151 8.23 -28.65 -15.40
N ILE A 152 7.01 -28.23 -15.07
CA ILE A 152 6.71 -26.83 -14.74
C ILE A 152 7.60 -26.35 -13.57
N PRO A 153 7.74 -27.07 -12.44
CA PRO A 153 8.62 -26.65 -11.35
C PRO A 153 10.09 -26.52 -11.77
N ALA A 154 10.59 -27.44 -12.60
CA ALA A 154 11.98 -27.43 -13.07
C ALA A 154 12.25 -26.23 -14.01
N PHE A 155 11.30 -25.94 -14.90
CA PHE A 155 11.35 -24.77 -15.76
C PHE A 155 11.35 -23.47 -14.94
N LEU A 156 10.42 -23.34 -13.99
CA LEU A 156 10.33 -22.18 -13.11
C LEU A 156 11.59 -21.98 -12.27
N ALA A 157 12.17 -23.06 -11.74
CA ALA A 157 13.42 -23.00 -10.99
C ALA A 157 14.57 -22.45 -11.86
N THR A 158 14.62 -22.86 -13.12
CA THR A 158 15.62 -22.39 -14.09
C THR A 158 15.45 -20.90 -14.36
N ILE A 159 14.24 -20.46 -14.74
CA ILE A 159 13.95 -19.04 -15.00
C ILE A 159 14.20 -18.18 -13.75
N CYS A 160 13.77 -18.63 -12.57
CA CYS A 160 13.99 -17.89 -11.33
C CYS A 160 15.47 -17.74 -11.01
N LYS A 161 16.24 -18.83 -11.15
CA LYS A 161 17.69 -18.83 -10.91
C LYS A 161 18.42 -17.93 -11.88
N GLU A 162 18.03 -17.88 -13.15
CA GLU A 162 18.77 -17.13 -14.15
C GLU A 162 18.36 -15.65 -14.19
N PHE A 163 17.04 -15.38 -14.16
CA PHE A 163 16.51 -14.05 -14.44
C PHE A 163 15.81 -13.38 -13.26
N PHE A 164 15.25 -14.14 -12.31
CA PHE A 164 14.38 -13.62 -11.25
C PHE A 164 15.02 -13.73 -9.85
N GLN A 165 16.29 -13.36 -9.73
CA GLN A 165 17.02 -13.34 -8.46
C GLN A 165 17.72 -12.00 -8.25
N GLN A 166 17.93 -11.62 -6.98
CA GLN A 166 18.47 -10.31 -6.60
C GLN A 166 19.87 -10.02 -7.16
N LEU A 167 20.70 -11.04 -7.39
CA LEU A 167 22.06 -10.84 -7.88
C LEU A 167 22.17 -10.87 -9.41
N ALA A 168 21.07 -11.13 -10.12
CA ALA A 168 21.07 -11.17 -11.58
C ALA A 168 21.13 -9.75 -12.16
N GLU A 169 21.92 -9.58 -13.22
CA GLU A 169 21.99 -8.34 -14.00
C GLU A 169 20.85 -8.25 -15.02
N THR A 170 19.61 -8.38 -14.52
CA THR A 170 18.37 -8.43 -15.29
C THR A 170 17.40 -7.36 -14.77
N PRO A 171 16.34 -7.02 -15.52
CA PRO A 171 15.33 -6.06 -15.05
C PRO A 171 14.80 -6.43 -13.67
N PHE A 172 14.42 -7.69 -13.48
CA PHE A 172 13.84 -8.13 -12.21
C PHE A 172 14.88 -8.32 -11.11
N GLY A 173 16.13 -8.65 -11.44
CA GLY A 173 17.21 -8.59 -10.45
C GLY A 173 17.40 -7.18 -9.87
N HIS A 174 17.46 -6.16 -10.73
CA HIS A 174 17.52 -4.76 -10.28
C HIS A 174 16.26 -4.30 -9.54
N ILE A 175 15.06 -4.66 -10.01
CA ILE A 175 13.80 -4.34 -9.29
C ILE A 175 13.82 -4.95 -7.89
N LEU A 176 14.24 -6.21 -7.74
CA LEU A 176 14.33 -6.87 -6.44
C LEU A 176 15.37 -6.18 -5.52
N GLN A 177 16.52 -5.76 -6.06
CA GLN A 177 17.49 -4.96 -5.33
C GLN A 177 16.90 -3.61 -4.89
N TRP A 178 16.24 -2.88 -5.81
CA TRP A 178 15.62 -1.59 -5.51
C TRP A 178 14.59 -1.71 -4.40
N ARG A 179 13.77 -2.76 -4.40
CA ARG A 179 12.80 -3.02 -3.33
C ARG A 179 13.48 -3.21 -1.97
N LEU A 180 14.60 -3.93 -1.91
CA LEU A 180 15.37 -4.06 -0.66
C LEU A 180 15.94 -2.73 -0.19
N TYR A 181 16.52 -1.93 -1.11
CA TYR A 181 17.02 -0.60 -0.79
C TYR A 181 15.90 0.32 -0.30
N LEU A 182 14.76 0.36 -0.99
CA LEU A 182 13.60 1.15 -0.61
C LEU A 182 13.00 0.72 0.72
N PHE A 183 13.01 -0.58 1.03
CA PHE A 183 12.59 -1.09 2.33
C PHE A 183 13.53 -0.63 3.45
N LYS A 184 14.85 -0.69 3.23
CA LYS A 184 15.85 -0.22 4.19
C LYS A 184 15.74 1.29 4.41
N VAL A 185 15.61 2.06 3.33
CA VAL A 185 15.39 3.51 3.37
C VAL A 185 14.06 3.82 4.05
N GLY A 186 12.99 3.08 3.77
CA GLY A 186 11.68 3.26 4.41
C GLY A 186 11.72 3.04 5.92
N LYS A 187 12.52 2.08 6.40
CA LYS A 187 12.74 1.87 7.85
C LYS A 187 13.62 2.94 8.49
N ALA A 188 14.60 3.45 7.75
CA ALA A 188 15.58 4.42 8.25
C ALA A 188 15.15 5.88 8.05
N ALA A 189 14.14 6.14 7.21
CA ALA A 189 13.55 7.45 7.04
C ALA A 189 12.98 7.85 8.40
N ILE A 190 13.58 8.88 8.99
CA ILE A 190 13.09 9.54 10.21
C ILE A 190 11.60 9.77 9.97
N THR A 191 10.75 9.06 10.70
CA THR A 191 9.33 9.08 10.41
C THR A 191 8.87 10.53 10.46
N THR A 192 8.21 11.02 9.41
CA THR A 192 7.78 12.42 9.27
C THR A 192 6.86 12.87 10.42
N HIS A 193 6.42 11.93 11.24
CA HIS A 193 5.51 12.09 12.36
C HIS A 193 6.08 11.50 13.65
N GLN A 194 7.40 11.55 13.84
CA GLN A 194 7.97 11.24 15.15
C GLN A 194 8.01 12.49 16.01
N ALA A 195 7.56 12.34 17.26
CA ALA A 195 7.94 13.24 18.32
C ALA A 195 9.44 13.04 18.61
N ARG A 196 10.19 14.12 18.76
CA ARG A 196 11.62 14.11 19.09
C ARG A 196 11.81 14.76 20.43
N TRP A 197 12.49 14.08 21.34
CA TRP A 197 12.83 14.66 22.63
C TRP A 197 14.16 15.39 22.52
N SER A 198 14.28 16.52 23.21
CA SER A 198 15.60 17.12 23.46
C SER A 198 16.45 16.18 24.32
N LEU A 199 17.76 16.33 24.23
CA LEU A 199 18.71 15.46 24.93
C LEU A 199 18.57 15.51 26.46
N ASP A 200 18.12 16.66 26.98
CA ASP A 200 17.81 16.88 28.40
C ASP A 200 16.39 16.42 28.81
N GLY A 201 15.59 15.94 27.85
CA GLY A 201 14.22 15.46 28.03
C GLY A 201 13.21 16.54 28.39
N GLN A 202 13.57 17.83 28.34
CA GLN A 202 12.67 18.93 28.75
C GLN A 202 11.68 19.35 27.66
N THR A 203 12.01 19.08 26.40
CA THR A 203 11.16 19.47 25.26
C THR A 203 10.87 18.29 24.36
N VAL A 204 9.70 18.36 23.72
CA VAL A 204 9.28 17.45 22.66
C VAL A 204 8.90 18.26 21.42
N GLU A 205 9.57 17.98 20.31
CA GLU A 205 9.26 18.57 19.01
C GLU A 205 8.42 17.59 18.18
N TYR A 206 7.28 18.03 17.67
CA TYR A 206 6.45 17.28 16.75
C TYR A 206 5.96 18.17 15.61
N ARG A 207 6.28 17.79 14.37
CA ARG A 207 5.90 18.55 13.16
C ARG A 207 6.25 20.05 13.21
N GLY A 208 7.40 20.39 13.78
CA GLY A 208 7.87 21.77 13.92
C GLY A 208 7.21 22.56 15.06
N MET A 209 6.35 21.92 15.86
CA MET A 209 5.89 22.48 17.12
C MET A 209 6.73 21.92 18.27
N GLU A 210 7.34 22.81 19.03
CA GLU A 210 8.10 22.47 20.22
C GLU A 210 7.23 22.69 21.46
N LEU A 211 7.11 21.66 22.30
CA LEU A 211 6.41 21.71 23.57
C LEU A 211 7.39 21.43 24.71
N GLN A 212 7.35 22.25 25.75
CA GLN A 212 7.99 21.91 27.02
C GLN A 212 7.20 20.80 27.70
N MET A 213 7.88 19.88 28.40
CA MET A 213 7.22 18.79 29.13
C MET A 213 6.26 19.30 30.20
N SER A 214 6.53 20.48 30.78
CA SER A 214 5.59 21.18 31.69
C SER A 214 4.27 21.54 31.00
N HIS A 215 4.31 21.92 29.72
CA HIS A 215 3.13 22.21 28.92
C HIS A 215 2.42 20.93 28.46
N VAL A 216 3.13 19.81 28.31
CA VAL A 216 2.49 18.53 27.95
C VAL A 216 1.51 18.11 29.03
N SER A 217 1.88 18.21 30.31
CA SER A 217 0.96 17.91 31.41
C SER A 217 -0.26 18.83 31.41
N GLN A 218 -0.07 20.12 31.13
CA GLN A 218 -1.18 21.07 31.03
C GLN A 218 -2.09 20.76 29.85
N LEU A 219 -1.53 20.41 28.70
CA LEU A 219 -2.27 20.00 27.52
C LEU A 219 -3.10 18.75 27.80
N VAL A 220 -2.51 17.72 28.42
CA VAL A 220 -3.26 16.50 28.79
C VAL A 220 -4.44 16.84 29.69
N VAL A 221 -4.25 17.72 30.68
CA VAL A 221 -5.33 18.15 31.57
C VAL A 221 -6.39 18.97 30.83
N SER A 222 -5.99 19.91 29.95
CA SER A 222 -6.93 20.74 29.21
C SER A 222 -7.75 19.94 28.20
N GLU A 223 -7.12 19.00 27.49
CA GLU A 223 -7.80 18.11 26.56
C GLU A 223 -8.71 17.14 27.30
N TYR A 224 -8.26 16.60 28.45
CA TYR A 224 -9.12 15.78 29.31
C TYR A 224 -10.37 16.54 29.77
N GLN A 225 -10.21 17.78 30.24
CA GLN A 225 -11.33 18.62 30.68
C GLN A 225 -12.30 18.92 29.54
N GLN A 226 -11.79 19.23 28.34
CA GLN A 226 -12.62 19.47 27.15
C GLN A 226 -13.38 18.21 26.74
N VAL A 227 -12.71 17.07 26.65
CA VAL A 227 -13.35 15.79 26.28
C VAL A 227 -14.36 15.37 27.35
N HIS A 228 -14.04 15.57 28.63
CA HIS A 228 -14.96 15.28 29.73
C HIS A 228 -16.21 16.17 29.65
N ALA A 229 -16.04 17.47 29.43
CA ALA A 229 -17.18 18.38 29.25
C ALA A 229 -18.02 17.98 28.04
N LEU A 230 -17.40 17.71 26.89
CA LEU A 230 -18.09 17.25 25.69
C LEU A 230 -18.88 15.96 25.94
N LEU A 231 -18.26 14.97 26.60
CA LEU A 231 -18.89 13.69 26.90
C LEU A 231 -20.08 13.87 27.84
N TYR A 232 -19.87 14.49 29.00
CA TYR A 232 -20.90 14.53 30.04
C TYR A 232 -21.95 15.62 29.81
N GLU A 233 -21.56 16.78 29.28
CA GLU A 233 -22.49 17.87 29.06
C GLU A 233 -23.24 17.75 27.73
N GLU A 234 -22.55 17.41 26.65
CA GLU A 234 -23.17 17.37 25.32
C GLU A 234 -23.67 15.96 24.98
N LEU A 235 -22.78 14.95 24.99
CA LEU A 235 -23.13 13.60 24.51
C LEU A 235 -24.02 12.82 25.49
N MET A 236 -23.86 13.06 26.80
CA MET A 236 -24.68 12.45 27.85
C MET A 236 -25.79 13.39 28.35
N PHE A 237 -26.00 14.53 27.71
CA PHE A 237 -27.08 15.49 28.02
C PHE A 237 -27.19 15.89 29.50
N ARG A 238 -26.04 16.03 30.18
CA ARG A 238 -25.95 16.36 31.62
C ARG A 238 -26.77 15.41 32.49
N ALA A 239 -26.83 14.13 32.12
CA ALA A 239 -27.57 13.13 32.88
C ALA A 239 -26.80 12.76 34.15
N GLU A 240 -27.32 13.20 35.30
CA GLU A 240 -26.77 12.92 36.64
C GLU A 240 -27.10 11.50 37.13
N ASP A 241 -28.08 10.85 36.50
CA ASP A 241 -28.59 9.52 36.82
C ASP A 241 -27.85 8.38 36.11
N LEU A 242 -26.93 8.71 35.19
CA LEU A 242 -26.09 7.72 34.53
C LEU A 242 -24.94 7.33 35.45
N VAL A 243 -24.91 6.06 35.87
CA VAL A 243 -23.82 5.51 36.68
C VAL A 243 -22.53 5.56 35.85
N PRO A 244 -21.49 6.29 36.29
CA PRO A 244 -20.23 6.33 35.58
C PRO A 244 -19.61 4.93 35.53
N MET A 245 -19.30 4.46 34.32
CA MET A 245 -18.67 3.16 34.15
C MET A 245 -17.24 3.19 34.71
N GLN A 246 -16.97 2.30 35.67
CA GLN A 246 -15.66 2.21 36.30
C GLN A 246 -14.73 1.36 35.42
N ALA A 247 -13.86 2.02 34.65
CA ALA A 247 -12.96 1.35 33.70
C ALA A 247 -12.14 0.20 34.32
N TRP A 248 -11.73 0.30 35.58
CA TRP A 248 -10.98 -0.75 36.28
C TRP A 248 -11.79 -2.03 36.58
N ARG A 249 -13.14 -1.94 36.61
CA ARG A 249 -14.02 -3.11 36.76
C ARG A 249 -14.26 -3.82 35.43
N LEU A 250 -14.04 -3.14 34.31
CA LEU A 250 -14.26 -3.67 32.97
C LEU A 250 -13.30 -4.84 32.69
N LYS A 251 -13.85 -5.95 32.21
CA LYS A 251 -13.09 -7.10 31.73
C LYS A 251 -13.17 -7.17 30.21
N ASP A 252 -12.03 -6.98 29.57
CA ASP A 252 -11.87 -7.15 28.14
C ASP A 252 -10.95 -8.35 27.87
N ASP A 253 -11.23 -9.08 26.81
CA ASP A 253 -10.44 -10.23 26.36
C ASP A 253 -9.94 -9.94 24.94
N LEU A 254 -8.69 -9.47 24.87
CA LEU A 254 -8.06 -9.06 23.62
C LEU A 254 -7.72 -10.26 22.72
N ASP A 255 -7.74 -11.48 23.26
CA ASP A 255 -7.46 -12.72 22.54
C ASP A 255 -8.75 -13.36 21.98
N MET A 256 -9.91 -12.71 22.16
CA MET A 256 -11.19 -13.19 21.65
C MET A 256 -11.26 -13.08 20.11
N GLU A 257 -11.24 -14.22 19.42
CA GLU A 257 -11.33 -14.30 17.95
C GLU A 257 -12.77 -14.53 17.44
N GLU A 258 -13.76 -14.65 18.33
CA GLU A 258 -15.15 -14.87 17.96
C GLU A 258 -15.74 -13.66 17.23
N PHE A 259 -16.39 -13.92 16.09
CA PHE A 259 -17.07 -12.88 15.32
C PHE A 259 -18.19 -12.24 16.15
N GLY A 260 -18.08 -10.92 16.39
CA GLY A 260 -19.02 -10.16 17.21
C GLY A 260 -18.70 -10.13 18.70
N GLY A 261 -17.58 -10.73 19.12
CA GLY A 261 -17.07 -10.64 20.48
C GLY A 261 -16.70 -9.20 20.86
N SER A 262 -17.14 -8.77 22.05
CA SER A 262 -16.83 -7.46 22.62
C SER A 262 -16.82 -7.55 24.14
N TRP A 263 -16.16 -6.60 24.81
CA TRP A 263 -16.27 -6.45 26.26
C TRP A 263 -17.73 -6.34 26.73
N LEU A 264 -18.65 -5.87 25.87
CA LEU A 264 -20.09 -5.81 26.16
C LEU A 264 -20.72 -7.19 26.40
N SER A 265 -20.20 -8.24 25.76
CA SER A 265 -20.70 -9.61 25.88
C SER A 265 -19.98 -10.44 26.95
N HIS A 266 -18.97 -9.90 27.63
CA HIS A 266 -18.26 -10.63 28.67
C HIS A 266 -19.18 -10.84 29.90
N PRO A 267 -19.39 -12.09 30.38
CA PRO A 267 -20.28 -12.36 31.52
C PRO A 267 -19.95 -11.60 32.81
N ARG A 268 -18.69 -11.20 33.03
CA ARG A 268 -18.26 -10.46 34.22
C ARG A 268 -18.59 -8.96 34.15
N ASN A 269 -19.00 -8.48 32.99
CA ASN A 269 -19.44 -7.11 32.78
C ASN A 269 -20.97 -6.97 32.82
N ALA A 270 -21.73 -8.06 33.02
CA ALA A 270 -23.19 -8.04 32.95
C ALA A 270 -23.81 -6.96 33.86
N GLU A 271 -23.38 -6.88 35.12
CA GLU A 271 -23.84 -5.86 36.08
C GLU A 271 -23.45 -4.42 35.68
N LEU A 272 -22.37 -4.25 34.91
CA LEU A 272 -21.89 -2.93 34.47
C LEU A 272 -22.64 -2.43 33.22
N VAL A 273 -23.14 -3.34 32.40
CA VAL A 273 -23.78 -3.05 31.11
C VAL A 273 -25.31 -3.08 31.21
N GLU A 274 -25.86 -3.70 32.26
CA GLU A 274 -27.31 -3.78 32.48
C GLU A 274 -27.97 -2.39 32.46
N GLY A 275 -28.87 -2.19 31.49
CA GLY A 275 -29.62 -0.94 31.31
C GLY A 275 -28.83 0.21 30.66
N ALA A 276 -27.52 0.07 30.46
CA ALA A 276 -26.68 1.10 29.86
C ALA A 276 -27.03 1.37 28.38
N ASP A 277 -27.47 0.34 27.66
CA ASP A 277 -27.87 0.40 26.24
C ASP A 277 -29.08 1.30 25.97
N ARG A 278 -29.95 1.49 26.98
CA ARG A 278 -31.18 2.28 26.87
C ARG A 278 -31.15 3.56 27.69
N ALA A 279 -30.12 3.78 28.50
CA ALA A 279 -30.08 4.85 29.48
C ALA A 279 -30.18 6.26 28.84
N LEU A 280 -29.44 6.51 27.76
CA LEU A 280 -29.56 7.77 27.01
C LEU A 280 -30.89 7.90 26.27
N LEU A 281 -31.44 6.80 25.74
CA LEU A 281 -32.74 6.82 25.08
C LEU A 281 -33.85 7.20 26.07
N TRP A 282 -33.83 6.64 27.27
CA TRP A 282 -34.76 7.01 28.34
C TRP A 282 -34.60 8.46 28.77
N ARG A 283 -33.36 8.96 28.85
CA ARG A 283 -33.10 10.37 29.14
C ARG A 283 -33.71 11.32 28.10
N ILE A 284 -33.51 11.00 26.81
CA ILE A 284 -34.08 11.77 25.71
C ILE A 284 -35.61 11.73 25.79
N GLN A 285 -36.21 10.57 25.97
CA GLN A 285 -37.67 10.43 26.07
C GLN A 285 -38.27 11.12 27.30
N GLY A 286 -37.53 11.14 28.41
CA GLY A 286 -37.96 11.76 29.67
C GLY A 286 -37.87 13.29 29.67
N SER A 287 -36.93 13.88 28.94
CA SER A 287 -36.76 15.32 28.86
C SER A 287 -37.68 15.94 27.81
N ALA A 288 -38.40 17.01 28.16
CA ALA A 288 -39.16 17.79 27.18
C ALA A 288 -38.26 18.60 26.26
N GLU A 289 -37.09 19.03 26.75
CA GLU A 289 -36.12 19.85 26.01
C GLU A 289 -35.36 19.04 24.94
N LEU A 290 -35.13 17.74 25.19
CA LEU A 290 -34.42 16.85 24.25
C LEU A 290 -35.35 16.14 23.25
N ARG A 291 -36.67 16.27 23.42
CA ARG A 291 -37.69 15.70 22.51
C ARG A 291 -38.07 16.63 21.35
N ALA A 292 -37.66 17.89 21.41
CA ALA A 292 -37.92 18.92 20.40
C ALA A 292 -36.97 18.74 19.20
#